data_AF-A0AAP0JYB3-F1
#
_entry.id   AF-A0AAP0JYB3-F1
#
_cell.length_a   1.000
_cell.length_b   1.000
_cell.length_c   1.000
_cell.angle_alpha   90.00
_cell.angle_beta   90.00
_cell.angle_gamma   90.00
#
_symmetry.space_group_name_H-M   'P 1'
#
loop_
_entity.id
_entity.type
_entity.pdbx_description
1 polymer ?
#
loop_
_entity_poly.entity_id
_entity_poly.type
_entity_poly.pdbx_seq_one_letter_code
_entity_poly.pdbx_strand_id
1 'polypeptide(L)' 'MLNVVVVNSFLLLVFLISSCLSCVEPSVTYDEKAIVVNGQRRILISGSIHYPRSFPEINTCNGFYYN' A
#
# COMPACT_ATOMS: atom_id res chain seq x y z
N MET A 1 1.37 27.96 27.83
CA MET A 1 1.85 27.68 26.45
C MET A 1 2.96 26.61 26.42
N LEU A 2 3.98 26.68 27.28
CA LEU A 2 5.09 25.70 27.30
C LEU A 2 4.62 24.24 27.50
N ASN A 3 3.72 23.97 28.46
CA ASN A 3 3.22 22.60 28.71
C ASN A 3 2.43 22.01 27.53
N VAL A 4 1.70 22.85 26.79
CA VAL A 4 0.93 22.40 25.62
C VAL A 4 1.88 22.01 24.48
N VAL A 5 2.95 22.79 24.28
CA VAL A 5 3.98 22.49 23.27
C VAL A 5 4.74 21.22 23.62
N VAL A 6 5.10 21.02 24.90
CA VAL A 6 5.80 19.81 25.37
C VAL A 6 4.94 18.57 25.22
N VAL A 7 3.66 18.63 25.61
CA VAL A 7 2.72 17.50 25.47
C VAL A 7 2.51 17.16 23.99
N ASN A 8 2.34 18.16 23.12
CA ASN A 8 2.17 17.92 21.69
C ASN A 8 3.42 17.31 21.04
N SER A 9 4.61 17.78 21.43
CA SER A 9 5.88 17.22 20.97
C SER A 9 6.06 15.76 21.41
N PHE A 10 5.62 15.43 22.64
CA PHE A 10 5.69 14.05 23.15
C PHE A 10 4.71 13.13 22.43
N LEU A 11 3.49 13.58 22.17
CA LEU A 11 2.50 12.84 21.38
C LEU A 11 3.00 12.57 19.95
N LEU A 12 3.65 13.56 19.33
CA LEU A 12 4.24 13.43 18.00
C LEU A 12 5.37 12.38 18.00
N LEU A 13 6.24 12.40 19.01
CA LEU A 13 7.30 11.40 19.16
C LEU A 13 6.73 9.98 19.28
N VAL A 14 5.72 9.78 20.14
CA VAL A 14 5.06 8.48 20.32
C VAL A 14 4.42 7.99 19.01
N PHE A 15 3.77 8.89 18.26
CA PHE A 15 3.17 8.56 16.97
C PHE A 15 4.22 8.12 15.93
N LEU A 16 5.35 8.83 15.83
CA LEU A 16 6.43 8.48 14.92
C LEU A 16 7.06 7.11 15.26
N ILE A 17 7.25 6.83 16.54
CA ILE A 17 7.79 5.54 16.99
C ILE A 17 6.83 4.40 16.66
N SER A 18 5.53 4.57 16.94
CA SER A 18 4.51 3.55 16.63
C SER A 18 4.43 3.24 15.13
N SER A 19 4.62 4.26 14.28
CA SER A 19 4.61 4.12 12.81
C SER A 19 5.83 3.35 12.29
N CYS A 20 6.98 3.48 12.97
CA CYS A 20 8.21 2.80 12.61
C CYS A 20 8.18 1.30 12.97
N LEU A 21 7.40 0.93 14.00
CA LEU A 21 7.25 -0.45 14.46
C LEU A 21 6.29 -1.28 13.61
N SER A 22 5.45 -0.67 12.77
CA SER A 22 4.56 -1.39 11.86
C SER A 22 5.27 -1.79 10.57
N CYS A 23 6.27 -2.66 10.67
CA CYS A 23 6.82 -3.37 9.52
C CYS A 23 5.98 -4.64 9.28
N VAL A 24 5.11 -4.59 8.27
CA VAL A 24 4.42 -5.79 7.77
C VAL A 24 5.15 -6.23 6.52
N GLU A 25 5.85 -7.36 6.59
CA GLU A 25 6.35 -8.00 5.38
C GLU A 25 5.17 -8.53 4.57
N PRO A 26 5.08 -8.18 3.26
CA PRO A 26 4.04 -8.73 2.41
C PRO A 26 4.24 -10.24 2.29
N SER A 27 3.33 -11.01 2.89
CA SER A 27 3.38 -12.46 2.90
C SER A 27 2.17 -13.03 2.17
N VAL A 28 2.43 -13.98 1.28
CA VAL A 28 1.41 -14.72 0.55
C VAL A 28 1.69 -16.20 0.72
N THR A 29 0.78 -16.89 1.41
CA THR A 29 0.83 -18.34 1.61
C THR A 29 -0.55 -18.94 1.30
N TYR A 30 -0.68 -20.26 1.44
CA TYR A 30 -1.93 -20.97 1.23
C TYR A 30 -2.08 -22.05 2.30
N ASP A 31 -3.32 -22.36 2.65
CA ASP A 31 -3.66 -23.54 3.43
C ASP A 31 -4.66 -24.42 2.69
N GLU A 32 -5.24 -25.41 3.36
CA GLU A 32 -6.22 -26.33 2.78
C GLU A 32 -7.51 -25.65 2.27
N LYS A 33 -7.80 -24.40 2.70
CA LYS A 33 -9.09 -23.74 2.48
C LYS A 33 -9.00 -22.43 1.69
N ALA A 34 -7.92 -21.66 1.84
CA ALA A 34 -7.82 -20.33 1.24
C ALA A 34 -6.38 -19.86 1.04
N ILE A 35 -6.25 -18.81 0.22
CA ILE A 35 -5.02 -18.02 0.15
C ILE A 35 -4.96 -17.11 1.38
N VAL A 36 -3.80 -17.10 2.02
CA VAL A 36 -3.50 -16.28 3.21
C VAL A 36 -2.62 -15.13 2.77
N VAL A 37 -3.15 -13.91 2.86
CA VAL A 37 -2.42 -12.68 2.55
C VAL A 37 -2.22 -11.92 3.86
N ASN A 38 -0.97 -11.64 4.22
CA ASN A 38 -0.59 -10.97 5.46
C ASN A 38 -1.20 -11.62 6.72
N GLY A 39 -1.13 -12.95 6.80
CA GLY A 39 -1.67 -13.73 7.93
C GLY A 39 -3.20 -13.88 7.97
N GLN A 40 -3.93 -13.33 7.00
CA GLN A 40 -5.40 -13.40 6.95
C GLN A 40 -5.90 -14.18 5.73
N ARG A 41 -6.84 -15.09 5.93
CA ARG A 41 -7.51 -15.84 4.85
C ARG A 41 -8.38 -14.90 4.01
N ARG A 42 -8.23 -14.94 2.70
CA ARG A 42 -8.97 -14.10 1.75
C ARG A 42 -9.62 -14.96 0.66
N ILE A 43 -10.84 -14.60 0.28
CA ILE A 43 -11.47 -15.09 -0.96
C ILE A 43 -11.06 -14.12 -2.06
N LEU A 44 -10.27 -14.60 -3.04
CA LEU A 44 -9.84 -13.78 -4.16
C LEU A 44 -10.88 -13.85 -5.29
N ILE A 45 -11.46 -12.70 -5.63
CA ILE A 45 -12.28 -12.53 -6.83
C ILE A 45 -11.38 -11.89 -7.88
N SER A 46 -11.10 -12.61 -8.97
CA SER A 46 -10.14 -12.19 -10.00
C SER A 46 -10.81 -12.08 -11.36
N GLY A 47 -10.34 -11.13 -12.18
CA GLY A 47 -10.71 -10.96 -13.57
C GLY A 47 -9.50 -11.18 -14.49
N SER A 48 -9.74 -11.65 -15.71
CA SER A 48 -8.66 -11.84 -16.68
C SER A 48 -8.48 -10.58 -17.54
N ILE A 49 -7.24 -10.09 -17.63
CA ILE A 49 -6.83 -9.04 -18.57
C ILE A 49 -5.62 -9.57 -19.32
N HIS A 50 -5.74 -9.70 -20.64
CA HIS A 50 -4.65 -10.17 -21.49
C HIS A 50 -3.82 -8.97 -21.94
N TYR A 51 -2.62 -8.81 -21.37
CA TYR A 51 -1.80 -7.60 -21.48
C TYR A 51 -1.39 -7.12 -22.90
N PRO A 52 -1.34 -7.92 -23.98
CA PRO A 52 -1.11 -7.37 -25.32
C PRO A 52 -2.38 -6.92 -26.06
N ARG A 53 -3.58 -7.16 -25.50
CA ARG A 53 -4.86 -6.76 -26.11
C ARG A 53 -5.42 -5.43 -25.59
N SER A 54 -4.73 -4.82 -24.63
CA SER A 54 -5.08 -3.51 -24.11
C SER A 54 -4.02 -2.51 -24.55
N PHE A 55 -4.45 -1.35 -25.03
CA PHE A 55 -3.53 -0.25 -25.29
C PHE A 55 -3.05 0.32 -23.94
N PRO A 56 -1.74 0.47 -23.71
CA PRO A 56 -1.27 1.22 -22.56
C PRO A 56 -1.68 2.67 -22.76
N GLU A 57 -2.66 3.15 -22.01
CA GLU A 57 -3.00 4.57 -22.00
C GLU A 57 -1.84 5.33 -21.32
N ILE A 58 -0.96 5.93 -22.13
CA ILE A 58 0.15 6.76 -21.63
C ILE A 58 -0.32 8.22 -21.66
N ASN A 59 -0.75 8.73 -20.51
CA ASN A 59 -1.16 10.13 -20.35
C ASN A 59 0.06 11.05 -20.36
N THR A 60 0.60 11.32 -21.55
CA THR A 60 1.59 12.39 -21.75
C THR A 60 0.82 13.68 -22.04
N CYS A 61 0.60 14.50 -21.01
CA CYS A 61 0.04 15.86 -21.16
C CYS A 61 1.04 16.86 -21.76
N ASN A 62 1.86 16.41 -22.71
CA ASN A 62 2.72 17.24 -23.56
C ASN A 62 2.65 16.63 -24.95
N GLY A 63 1.98 17.32 -25.87
CA GLY A 63 1.70 16.89 -27.24
C GLY A 63 2.92 16.77 -28.15
N PHE A 64 4.03 16.24 -27.66
CA PHE A 64 5.29 16.10 -28.36
C PHE A 64 5.93 14.75 -28.07
N TYR A 65 5.26 13.63 -28.35
CA TYR A 65 5.93 12.33 -28.55
C TYR A 65 5.16 11.44 -29.53
N TYR A 66 5.09 11.87 -30.78
CA TYR A 66 5.30 11.06 -31.99
C TYR A 66 5.40 12.02 -33.19
N ASN A 67 6.59 12.61 -33.36
CA ASN A 67 7.27 13.12 -34.56
C ASN A 67 8.48 13.92 -34.08
#